data_AF-A0AAU9HKW5-F1
#
_entry.id   AF-A0AAU9HKW5-F1
#
_cell.length_a   1.000
_cell.length_b   1.000
_cell.length_c   1.000
_cell.angle_alpha   90.00
_cell.angle_beta   90.00
_cell.angle_gamma   90.00
#
_symmetry.space_group_name_H-M   'P 1'
#
loop_
_entity.id
_entity.type
_entity.pdbx_description
1 polymer ?
#
loop_
_entity_poly.entity_id
_entity_poly.type
_entity_poly.pdbx_seq_one_letter_code
_entity_poly.pdbx_strand_id
1 'polypeptide(L)'
;MENIFCGYYDEETEQDVPLQPNISEAITFFKSFIWENENSESAMKILFFQALGDNEASLQISCLEKSLWCISTSVSIRRRFLGPFFKRNTFKIFIDKNEDETESIIRLFYDSSPHKFAAFLKNSKG
;
A
#
# COMPACT_ATOMS: atom_id res chain seq x y z
N MET A 1 10.93 -4.97 2.85
CA MET A 1 11.49 -3.78 2.17
C MET A 1 12.07 -2.86 3.22
N GLU A 2 13.11 -2.09 2.90
CA GLU A 2 13.71 -1.14 3.86
C GLU A 2 13.09 0.25 3.66
N ASN A 3 12.96 1.03 4.75
CA ASN A 3 12.50 2.43 4.76
C ASN A 3 11.12 2.64 4.11
N ILE A 4 10.11 1.92 4.59
CA ILE A 4 8.73 2.15 4.18
C ILE A 4 8.21 3.42 4.88
N PHE A 5 7.83 4.41 4.09
CA PHE A 5 7.15 5.62 4.55
C PHE A 5 5.64 5.39 4.55
N CYS A 6 4.96 5.95 5.54
CA CYS A 6 3.50 5.95 5.60
C CYS A 6 2.95 7.37 5.54
N GLY A 7 1.82 7.51 4.89
CA GLY A 7 1.06 8.75 4.77
C GLY A 7 -0.39 8.42 4.42
N TYR A 8 -1.24 9.43 4.39
CA TYR A 8 -2.66 9.26 4.11
C TYR A 8 -3.23 10.49 3.40
N TYR A 9 -4.42 10.32 2.87
CA TYR A 9 -5.27 11.39 2.36
C TYR A 9 -6.62 11.30 3.07
N ASP A 10 -7.00 12.38 3.75
CA ASP A 10 -8.29 12.59 4.42
C ASP A 10 -8.59 14.09 4.36
N GLU A 11 -9.76 14.46 3.84
CA GLU A 11 -10.17 15.86 3.67
C GLU A 11 -10.81 16.45 4.94
N GLU A 12 -11.20 15.60 5.88
CA GLU A 12 -12.09 15.96 6.97
C GLU A 12 -11.37 16.00 8.32
N THR A 13 -10.45 15.06 8.56
CA THR A 13 -9.80 14.91 9.86
C THR A 13 -8.32 14.62 9.72
N GLU A 14 -7.52 15.28 10.55
CA GLU A 14 -6.11 14.95 10.71
C GLU A 14 -5.97 13.69 11.58
N GLN A 15 -5.38 12.64 11.01
CA GLN A 15 -5.05 11.40 11.70
C GLN A 15 -3.52 11.35 11.91
N ASP A 16 -3.09 11.11 13.14
CA ASP A 16 -1.66 10.98 13.48
C ASP A 16 -1.08 9.71 12.84
N VAL A 17 -0.20 9.86 11.85
CA VAL A 17 0.39 8.74 11.11
C VAL A 17 1.87 8.60 11.43
N PRO A 18 2.35 7.39 11.78
CA PRO A 18 3.77 7.14 11.94
C PRO A 18 4.49 7.34 10.59
N LEU A 19 5.55 8.15 10.55
CA LEU A 19 6.27 8.45 9.30
C LEU A 19 6.91 7.20 8.67
N GLN A 20 7.47 6.30 9.49
CA GLN A 20 8.13 5.06 9.06
C GLN A 20 7.73 3.90 9.98
N PRO A 21 6.49 3.41 9.89
CA PRO A 21 6.03 2.37 10.78
C PRO A 21 6.75 1.06 10.49
N ASN A 22 6.99 0.27 11.54
CA ASN A 22 7.29 -1.14 11.36
C ASN A 22 6.01 -1.91 10.99
N ILE A 23 6.15 -3.20 10.65
CA ILE A 23 5.02 -4.05 10.24
C ILE A 23 3.87 -4.08 11.26
N SER A 24 4.19 -4.10 12.56
CA SER A 24 3.17 -4.12 13.61
C SER A 24 2.46 -2.78 13.72
N GLU A 25 3.21 -1.68 13.67
CA GLU A 25 2.64 -0.32 13.70
C GLU A 25 1.76 -0.06 12.48
N ALA A 26 2.18 -0.51 11.29
CA ALA A 26 1.42 -0.37 10.06
C ALA A 26 0.07 -1.11 10.11
N ILE A 27 0.07 -2.33 10.66
CA ILE A 27 -1.15 -3.13 10.82
C ILE A 27 -2.06 -2.52 11.88
N THR A 28 -1.50 -2.13 13.03
CA THR A 28 -2.26 -1.44 14.08
C THR A 28 -2.92 -0.19 13.52
N PHE A 29 -2.15 0.62 12.77
CA PHE A 29 -2.64 1.85 12.19
C PHE A 29 -3.73 1.60 11.14
N PHE A 30 -3.56 0.62 10.24
CA PHE A 30 -4.59 0.21 9.29
C PHE A 30 -5.92 -0.13 9.98
N LYS A 31 -5.88 -0.85 11.10
CA LYS A 31 -7.08 -1.26 11.85
C LYS A 31 -7.73 -0.12 12.62
N SER A 32 -6.94 0.84 13.09
CA SER A 32 -7.44 2.01 13.82
C SER A 32 -7.76 3.20 12.92
N PHE A 33 -7.46 3.13 11.62
CA PHE A 33 -7.69 4.21 10.67
C PHE A 33 -9.19 4.46 10.51
N ILE A 34 -9.59 5.73 10.55
CA ILE A 34 -10.98 6.14 10.38
C ILE A 34 -11.25 6.18 8.87
N TRP A 35 -11.88 5.12 8.36
CA TRP A 35 -12.13 4.94 6.92
C TRP A 35 -13.39 5.66 6.44
N GLU A 36 -14.36 5.86 7.33
CA GLU A 36 -15.60 6.53 7.00
C GLU A 36 -15.42 8.04 6.85
N ASN A 37 -16.07 8.60 5.82
CA ASN A 37 -16.25 10.04 5.68
C ASN A 37 -17.43 10.50 6.55
N GLU A 38 -17.28 11.64 7.22
CA GLU A 38 -18.34 12.35 7.91
C GLU A 38 -19.33 12.97 6.92
N ASN A 39 -18.83 13.47 5.78
CA ASN A 39 -19.61 14.04 4.70
C ASN A 39 -19.63 13.13 3.47
N SER A 40 -20.83 12.85 2.96
CA SER A 40 -21.05 12.00 1.78
C SER A 40 -20.44 12.54 0.48
N GLU A 41 -20.17 13.85 0.41
CA GLU A 41 -19.54 14.48 -0.76
C GLU A 41 -18.00 14.47 -0.71
N SER A 42 -17.41 14.09 0.41
CA SER A 42 -15.96 14.06 0.58
C SER A 42 -15.30 12.99 -0.27
N ALA A 43 -14.07 13.25 -0.69
CA ALA A 43 -13.30 12.27 -1.44
C ALA A 43 -12.99 11.03 -0.59
N MET A 44 -12.72 9.92 -1.28
CA MET A 44 -12.35 8.66 -0.62
C MET A 44 -10.99 8.80 0.09
N LYS A 45 -10.94 8.35 1.34
CA LYS A 45 -9.70 8.30 2.12
C LYS A 45 -8.76 7.24 1.58
N ILE A 46 -7.46 7.53 1.61
CA ILE A 46 -6.42 6.62 1.10
C ILE A 46 -5.28 6.55 2.11
N LEU A 47 -4.89 5.34 2.50
CA LEU A 47 -3.68 5.06 3.26
C LEU A 47 -2.56 4.61 2.32
N PHE A 48 -1.39 5.21 2.42
CA PHE A 48 -0.24 4.94 1.57
C PHE A 48 0.91 4.34 2.38
N PHE A 49 1.54 3.32 1.83
CA PHE A 49 2.84 2.81 2.23
C PHE A 49 3.78 2.81 1.03
N GLN A 50 4.95 3.42 1.18
CA GLN A 50 5.88 3.60 0.07
C GLN A 50 7.31 3.24 0.47
N ALA A 51 7.88 2.24 -0.21
CA ALA A 51 9.30 1.94 -0.14
C ALA A 51 10.03 2.74 -1.22
N LEU A 52 10.96 3.61 -0.79
CA LEU A 52 11.76 4.45 -1.67
C LEU A 52 13.17 3.90 -1.86
N GLY A 53 13.75 4.11 -3.04
CA GLY A 53 15.12 3.69 -3.38
C GLY A 53 15.31 3.41 -4.87
N ASP A 54 16.35 2.65 -5.21
CA ASP A 54 16.63 2.23 -6.61
C ASP A 54 15.48 1.40 -7.21
N ASN A 55 14.80 0.63 -6.35
CA ASN A 55 13.54 -0.03 -6.66
C ASN A 55 12.48 0.57 -5.74
N GLU A 56 11.38 1.00 -6.34
CA GLU A 56 10.26 1.61 -5.62
C GLU A 56 9.14 0.60 -5.49
N ALA A 57 8.41 0.65 -4.39
CA ALA A 57 7.16 -0.08 -4.26
C ALA A 57 6.15 0.77 -3.49
N SER A 58 4.88 0.69 -3.89
CA SER A 58 3.79 1.34 -3.19
C SER A 58 2.66 0.35 -2.91
N LEU A 59 2.00 0.59 -1.79
CA LEU A 59 0.76 -0.05 -1.39
C LEU A 59 -0.19 1.05 -0.95
N GLN A 60 -1.33 1.15 -1.60
CA GLN A 60 -2.38 2.11 -1.31
C GLN A 60 -3.63 1.34 -0.91
N ILE A 61 -4.26 1.72 0.18
CA ILE A 61 -5.48 1.09 0.68
C ILE A 61 -6.55 2.16 0.72
N SER A 62 -7.71 1.87 0.16
CA SER A 62 -8.91 2.71 0.26
C SER A 62 -10.11 1.85 0.64
N CYS A 63 -11.10 2.43 1.29
CA CYS A 63 -12.31 1.74 1.70
C CYS A 63 -13.42 2.02 0.67
N LEU A 64 -13.89 0.98 -0.04
CA LEU A 64 -14.96 1.13 -1.03
C LEU A 64 -16.33 1.05 -0.36
N GLU A 65 -16.49 0.04 0.50
CA GLU A 65 -17.67 -0.22 1.32
C GLU A 65 -17.18 -0.61 2.71
N LYS A 66 -18.08 -0.54 3.71
CA LYS A 66 -17.71 -0.86 5.09
C LYS A 66 -17.07 -2.25 5.18
N SER A 67 -15.84 -2.29 5.67
CA SER A 67 -15.03 -3.51 5.83
C SER A 67 -14.64 -4.21 4.52
N LEU A 68 -14.70 -3.51 3.38
CA LEU A 68 -14.22 -3.98 2.08
C LEU A 68 -13.24 -2.95 1.49
N TRP A 69 -11.98 -3.36 1.41
CA TRP A 69 -10.89 -2.50 0.97
C TRP A 69 -10.48 -2.79 -0.48
N CYS A 70 -10.14 -1.70 -1.18
CA CYS A 70 -9.41 -1.72 -2.42
C CYS A 70 -7.92 -1.50 -2.13
N ILE A 71 -7.08 -2.38 -2.63
CA ILE A 71 -5.63 -2.31 -2.44
C ILE A 71 -4.96 -2.12 -3.79
N SER A 72 -4.45 -0.93 -4.05
CA SER A 72 -3.67 -0.61 -5.24
C SER A 72 -2.19 -0.73 -4.96
N THR A 73 -1.52 -1.62 -5.68
CA THR A 73 -0.09 -1.93 -5.48
C THR A 73 0.71 -1.64 -6.73
N SER A 74 1.94 -1.16 -6.54
CA SER A 74 2.89 -1.02 -7.63
C SER A 74 4.30 -1.35 -7.19
N VAL A 75 5.10 -1.87 -8.11
CA VAL A 75 6.55 -2.07 -7.93
C VAL A 75 7.26 -1.63 -9.20
N SER A 76 8.24 -0.76 -9.04
CA SER A 76 9.13 -0.30 -10.09
C SER A 76 10.54 -0.84 -9.83
N ILE A 77 10.99 -1.78 -10.67
CA ILE A 77 12.29 -2.43 -10.52
C ILE A 77 13.25 -1.96 -11.61
N ARG A 78 14.41 -1.44 -11.23
CA ARG A 78 15.46 -1.02 -12.16
C ARG A 78 15.96 -2.20 -13.00
N ARG A 79 16.04 -2.02 -14.32
CA ARG A 79 16.65 -3.00 -15.22
C ARG A 79 18.16 -2.86 -15.18
N ARG A 80 18.85 -3.94 -14.81
CA ARG A 80 20.32 -3.98 -14.84
C ARG A 80 20.81 -3.72 -16.27
N PHE A 81 21.92 -2.99 -16.39
CA PHE A 81 22.62 -2.68 -17.65
C PHE A 81 21.92 -1.73 -18.62
N LEU A 82 20.72 -1.22 -18.32
CA LEU A 82 20.03 -0.22 -19.16
C LEU A 82 20.11 1.21 -18.58
N GLY A 83 20.88 1.43 -17.51
CA GLY A 83 20.97 2.73 -16.84
C GLY A 83 19.91 2.93 -15.74
N PRO A 84 19.89 4.10 -15.07
CA PRO A 84 19.02 4.35 -13.91
C PRO A 84 17.55 4.61 -14.27
N PHE A 85 17.27 5.06 -15.50
CA PHE A 85 15.92 5.48 -15.91
C PHE A 85 15.02 4.33 -16.40
N PHE A 86 15.60 3.18 -16.76
CA PHE A 86 14.83 2.07 -17.31
C PHE A 86 14.35 1.14 -16.21
N LYS A 87 13.09 1.30 -15.81
CA LYS A 87 12.44 0.47 -14.79
C LYS A 87 11.37 -0.44 -15.40
N ARG A 88 11.14 -1.60 -14.79
CA ARG A 88 10.02 -2.49 -15.08
C ARG A 88 8.96 -2.27 -14.01
N ASN A 89 7.81 -1.74 -14.43
CA ASN A 89 6.66 -1.56 -13.57
C ASN A 89 5.81 -2.83 -13.52
N THR A 90 5.35 -3.19 -12.34
CA THR A 90 4.32 -4.20 -12.10
C THR A 90 3.27 -3.55 -11.23
N PHE A 91 2.02 -3.59 -11.65
CA PHE A 91 0.90 -3.02 -10.91
C PHE A 91 -0.16 -4.08 -10.71
N LYS A 92 -0.90 -3.98 -9.60
CA LYS A 92 -2.08 -4.80 -9.37
C LYS A 92 -3.03 -4.11 -8.41
N ILE A 93 -4.32 -4.26 -8.69
CA ILE A 93 -5.41 -3.81 -7.83
C ILE A 93 -6.11 -5.06 -7.30
N PHE A 94 -6.33 -5.11 -6.00
CA PHE A 94 -7.18 -6.09 -5.32
C PHE A 94 -8.43 -5.36 -4.85
N ILE A 95 -9.60 -5.92 -5.14
CA ILE A 95 -10.90 -5.30 -4.83
C ILE A 95 -11.62 -6.23 -3.85
N ASP A 96 -12.52 -5.67 -3.04
CA ASP A 96 -13.36 -6.37 -2.07
C ASP A 96 -12.58 -7.28 -1.11
N LYS A 97 -11.41 -6.79 -0.67
CA LYS A 97 -10.60 -7.50 0.33
C LYS A 97 -11.13 -7.25 1.72
N ASN A 98 -11.22 -8.32 2.50
CA ASN A 98 -11.53 -8.21 3.93
C ASN A 98 -10.30 -7.81 4.75
N GLU A 99 -10.46 -7.69 6.07
CA GLU A 99 -9.41 -7.22 6.97
C GLU A 99 -8.20 -8.17 6.97
N ASP A 100 -8.43 -9.48 7.09
CA ASP A 100 -7.37 -10.50 7.15
C ASP A 100 -6.57 -10.58 5.83
N GLU A 101 -7.25 -10.47 4.69
CA GLU A 101 -6.62 -10.42 3.37
C GLU A 101 -5.78 -9.14 3.22
N THR A 102 -6.32 -8.00 3.67
CA THR A 102 -5.63 -6.71 3.61
C THR A 102 -4.38 -6.72 4.50
N GLU A 103 -4.51 -7.20 5.74
CA GLU A 103 -3.39 -7.40 6.65
C GLU A 103 -2.33 -8.32 6.04
N SER A 104 -2.74 -9.44 5.43
CA SER A 104 -1.82 -10.38 4.79
C SER A 104 -1.02 -9.73 3.67
N ILE A 105 -1.64 -8.84 2.89
CA ILE A 105 -0.97 -8.09 1.83
C ILE A 105 -0.02 -7.04 2.41
N ILE A 106 -0.41 -6.32 3.48
CA ILE A 106 0.49 -5.41 4.21
C ILE A 106 1.72 -6.18 4.70
N ARG A 107 1.53 -7.32 5.38
CA ARG A 107 2.63 -8.16 5.88
C ARG A 107 3.57 -8.56 4.74
N LEU A 108 3.01 -9.03 3.63
CA LEU A 108 3.80 -9.44 2.48
C LEU A 108 4.61 -8.27 1.90
N PHE A 109 4.06 -7.06 1.87
CA PHE A 109 4.77 -5.86 1.43
C PHE A 109 5.99 -5.56 2.32
N TYR A 110 5.83 -5.61 3.64
CA TYR A 110 6.90 -5.38 4.60
C TYR A 110 7.98 -6.46 4.58
N ASP A 111 7.58 -7.74 4.55
CA ASP A 111 8.51 -8.87 4.67
C ASP A 111 9.22 -9.23 3.36
N SER A 112 8.69 -8.76 2.21
CA SER A 112 9.25 -9.09 0.90
C SER A 112 10.36 -8.14 0.45
N SER A 113 11.21 -8.62 -0.45
CA SER A 113 11.99 -7.74 -1.33
C SER A 113 11.13 -7.23 -2.49
N PRO A 114 11.47 -6.10 -3.13
CA PRO A 114 10.73 -5.60 -4.30
C PRO A 114 10.55 -6.65 -5.40
N HIS A 115 11.57 -7.47 -5.66
CA HIS A 115 11.48 -8.56 -6.64
C HIS A 115 10.49 -9.66 -6.25
N LYS A 116 10.49 -10.08 -4.97
CA LYS A 116 9.54 -11.09 -4.46
C LYS A 116 8.11 -10.56 -4.51
N PHE A 117 7.91 -9.32 -4.09
CA PHE A 117 6.59 -8.68 -4.11
C PHE A 117 6.09 -8.53 -5.55
N ALA A 118 6.91 -8.06 -6.49
CA ALA A 118 6.55 -7.99 -7.91
C ALA A 118 6.23 -9.36 -8.53
N ALA A 119 6.88 -10.44 -8.09
CA ALA A 119 6.55 -11.79 -8.53
C ALA A 119 5.18 -12.24 -7.99
N PHE A 120 4.88 -11.96 -6.73
CA PHE A 120 3.55 -12.18 -6.15
C PHE A 120 2.47 -11.42 -6.90
N LEU A 121 2.68 -10.14 -7.22
CA LEU A 121 1.69 -9.34 -7.96
C LEU A 121 1.37 -9.93 -9.34
N LYS A 122 2.34 -10.54 -10.02
CA LYS A 122 2.12 -11.19 -11.32
C LYS A 122 1.34 -12.50 -11.23
N ASN A 123 1.52 -13.23 -10.13
CA ASN A 123 1.00 -14.59 -9.98
C ASN A 123 -0.31 -14.66 -9.19
N SER A 124 -0.62 -13.63 -8.41
CA SER A 124 -1.89 -13.54 -7.70
C SER A 124 -3.05 -13.48 -8.68
N LYS A 125 -4.18 -14.09 -8.33
CA LYS A 125 -5.46 -13.82 -9.01
C LYS A 125 -6.02 -12.50 -8.50
N GLY A 126 -6.73 -11.78 -9.37
CA GLY A 126 -7.41 -10.52 -8.99
C GLY A 126 -8.44 -10.80 -7.91
#